data_AF-A0A1C5KMJ2-F1
#
_entry.id   AF-A0A1C5KMJ2-F1
#
_cell.length_a   1.000
_cell.length_b   1.000
_cell.length_c   1.000
_cell.angle_alpha   90.00
_cell.angle_beta   90.00
_cell.angle_gamma   90.00
#
_symmetry.space_group_name_H-M   'P 1'
#
loop_
_entity.id
_entity.type
_entity.pdbx_description
1 polymer ?
#
loop_
_entity_poly.entity_id
_entity_poly.type
_entity_poly.pdbx_seq_one_letter_code
_entity_poly.pdbx_strand_id
1 'polypeptide(L)'
;MNRNPARKHSTDILFVLVLFLVFTSSALAVILLGARVYQSTSSRMESNYNVRTALAYVSEKIRQNDESGAVSLCELDGIPALTLSQRMEDTSYITYLYFQDGALKELLTEASREVSSEQGTAIISLKSFSVRETDDGFYSIQAENDQGETLSLLIHPRSDRTEE
;
A
#
# COMPACT_ATOMS: atom_id res chain seq x y z
N MET A 1 -22.72 62.17 48.94
CA MET A 1 -22.05 60.86 49.10
C MET A 1 -22.61 59.89 48.05
N ASN A 2 -21.75 59.03 47.50
CA ASN A 2 -22.02 57.86 46.63
C ASN A 2 -22.21 58.08 45.12
N ARG A 3 -21.07 58.15 44.41
CA ARG A 3 -20.95 57.79 42.99
C ARG A 3 -20.52 56.32 42.94
N ASN A 4 -21.34 55.44 42.36
CA ASN A 4 -21.08 54.01 42.26
C ASN A 4 -20.30 53.70 40.96
N PRO A 5 -19.01 53.30 40.98
CA PRO A 5 -18.24 53.06 39.77
C PRO A 5 -18.21 51.56 39.47
N ALA A 6 -19.30 50.99 38.92
CA ALA A 6 -19.38 49.54 38.70
C ALA A 6 -19.99 49.14 37.36
N ARG A 7 -19.67 49.86 36.26
CA ARG A 7 -20.15 49.48 34.91
C ARG A 7 -19.12 49.53 33.78
N LYS A 8 -17.86 49.91 34.03
CA LYS A 8 -16.84 50.00 32.96
C LYS A 8 -15.98 48.72 32.84
N HIS A 9 -15.78 47.99 33.94
CA HIS A 9 -14.83 46.88 34.03
C HIS A 9 -15.33 45.56 33.39
N SER A 10 -16.65 45.33 33.34
CA SER A 10 -17.20 44.07 32.81
C SER A 10 -17.04 43.94 31.29
N THR A 11 -17.17 45.05 30.56
CA THR A 11 -16.99 45.09 29.10
C THR A 11 -15.52 44.92 28.70
N ASP A 12 -14.59 45.50 29.44
CA ASP A 12 -13.15 45.37 29.16
C ASP A 12 -12.67 43.93 29.39
N ILE A 13 -13.14 43.26 30.45
CA ILE A 13 -12.88 41.82 30.67
C ILE A 13 -13.49 40.98 29.55
N LEU A 14 -14.74 41.25 29.17
CA LEU A 14 -15.43 40.49 28.11
C LEU A 14 -14.71 40.63 26.76
N PHE A 15 -14.20 41.82 26.45
CA PHE A 15 -13.42 42.06 25.24
C PHE A 15 -12.11 41.26 25.21
N VAL A 16 -11.35 41.29 26.31
CA VAL A 16 -10.11 40.49 26.42
C VAL A 16 -10.39 38.99 26.34
N LEU A 17 -11.49 38.53 26.93
CA LEU A 17 -11.91 37.13 26.90
C LEU A 17 -12.26 36.67 25.47
N VAL A 18 -13.04 37.47 24.73
CA VAL A 18 -13.39 37.18 23.33
C VAL A 18 -12.14 37.19 22.45
N LEU A 19 -11.26 38.17 22.63
CA LEU A 19 -10.00 38.25 21.89
C LEU A 19 -9.12 37.01 22.14
N PHE A 20 -9.04 36.56 23.39
CA PHE A 20 -8.30 35.34 23.75
C PHE A 20 -8.89 34.08 23.10
N LEU A 21 -10.22 33.96 23.04
CA LEU A 21 -10.88 32.83 22.38
C LEU A 21 -10.67 32.83 20.86
N VAL A 22 -10.78 34.00 20.22
CA VAL A 22 -10.49 34.14 18.78
C VAL A 22 -9.03 33.80 18.49
N PHE A 23 -8.11 34.28 19.31
CA PHE A 23 -6.69 33.96 19.17
C PHE A 23 -6.41 32.46 19.34
N THR A 24 -6.94 31.86 20.41
CA THR A 24 -6.74 30.43 20.71
C THR A 24 -7.34 29.54 19.63
N SER A 25 -8.56 29.85 19.16
CA SER A 25 -9.19 29.11 18.07
C SER A 25 -8.44 29.25 16.75
N SER A 26 -7.93 30.45 16.44
CA SER A 26 -7.11 30.69 15.26
C SER A 26 -5.77 29.92 15.33
N ALA A 27 -5.10 29.96 16.48
CA ALA A 27 -3.87 29.20 16.70
C ALA A 27 -4.11 27.69 16.58
N LEU A 28 -5.20 27.18 17.16
CA LEU A 28 -5.59 25.77 17.03
C LEU A 28 -5.90 25.41 15.58
N ALA A 29 -6.60 26.27 14.83
CA ALA A 29 -6.89 26.05 13.42
C ALA A 29 -5.59 25.99 12.59
N VAL A 30 -4.64 26.88 12.85
CA VAL A 30 -3.31 26.87 12.20
C VAL A 30 -2.53 25.59 12.54
N ILE A 31 -2.55 25.17 13.81
CA ILE A 31 -1.91 23.91 14.25
C ILE A 31 -2.55 22.71 13.55
N LEU A 32 -3.88 22.64 13.48
CA LEU A 32 -4.60 21.57 12.81
C LEU A 32 -4.39 21.57 11.29
N LEU A 33 -4.33 22.74 10.64
CA LEU A 33 -3.99 22.87 9.23
C LEU A 33 -2.55 22.42 8.98
N GLY A 34 -1.60 22.84 9.82
CA GLY A 34 -0.21 22.39 9.76
C GLY A 34 -0.09 20.87 9.93
N ALA A 35 -0.80 20.29 10.90
CA ALA A 35 -0.85 18.85 11.11
C ALA A 35 -1.47 18.11 9.92
N ARG A 36 -2.57 18.63 9.35
CA ARG A 36 -3.19 18.06 8.14
C ARG A 36 -2.27 18.15 6.92
N VAL A 37 -1.57 19.27 6.73
CA VAL A 37 -0.59 19.43 5.65
C VAL A 37 0.57 18.46 5.85
N TYR A 38 1.09 18.33 7.07
CA TYR A 38 2.17 17.39 7.40
C TYR A 38 1.75 15.93 7.15
N GLN A 39 0.55 15.55 7.60
CA GLN A 39 0.00 14.20 7.40
C GLN A 39 -0.30 13.92 5.92
N SER A 40 -0.82 14.91 5.18
CA SER A 40 -1.09 14.77 3.76
C SER A 40 0.19 14.63 2.93
N THR A 41 1.29 15.31 3.29
CA THR A 41 2.55 15.19 2.55
C THR A 41 3.23 13.84 2.80
N SER A 42 3.16 13.32 4.04
CA SER A 42 3.72 12.00 4.37
C SER A 42 2.96 10.87 3.68
N SER A 43 1.62 10.88 3.68
CA SER A 43 0.82 9.86 2.97
C SER A 43 0.88 9.98 1.45
N ARG A 44 1.06 11.20 0.92
CA ARG A 44 1.24 11.46 -0.52
C ARG A 44 2.55 10.91 -1.07
N MET A 45 3.59 10.84 -0.24
CA MET A 45 4.87 10.26 -0.64
C MET A 45 4.86 8.73 -0.55
N GLU A 46 4.15 8.17 0.43
CA GLU A 46 3.97 6.72 0.62
C GLU A 46 3.15 6.08 -0.52
N SER A 47 1.99 6.66 -0.87
CA SER A 47 1.09 6.09 -1.90
C SER A 47 1.70 6.03 -3.32
N ASN A 48 2.51 7.02 -3.72
CA ASN A 48 3.19 7.02 -5.03
C ASN A 48 4.40 6.08 -5.05
N TYR A 49 5.05 5.88 -3.89
CA TYR A 49 6.14 4.92 -3.76
C TYR A 49 5.63 3.47 -3.80
N ASN A 50 4.39 3.23 -3.37
CA ASN A 50 3.80 1.89 -3.28
C ASN A 50 3.71 1.19 -4.64
N VAL A 51 3.29 1.87 -5.72
CA VAL A 51 3.16 1.22 -7.05
C VAL A 51 4.51 0.74 -7.56
N ARG A 52 5.53 1.62 -7.53
CA ARG A 52 6.89 1.26 -7.97
C ARG A 52 7.51 0.18 -7.09
N THR A 53 7.28 0.27 -5.78
CA THR A 53 7.78 -0.73 -4.82
C THR A 53 7.11 -2.08 -5.05
N ALA A 54 5.81 -2.11 -5.32
CA ALA A 54 5.08 -3.35 -5.60
C ALA A 54 5.60 -4.02 -6.88
N LEU A 55 5.76 -3.25 -7.96
CA LEU A 55 6.30 -3.80 -9.20
C LEU A 55 7.75 -4.28 -9.04
N ALA A 56 8.59 -3.52 -8.33
CA ALA A 56 9.96 -3.94 -8.04
C ALA A 56 10.02 -5.20 -7.17
N TYR A 57 9.16 -5.30 -6.16
CA TYR A 57 9.07 -6.46 -5.27
C TYR A 57 8.66 -7.72 -6.03
N VAL A 58 7.58 -7.66 -6.82
CA VAL A 58 7.11 -8.79 -7.62
C VAL A 58 8.14 -9.18 -8.67
N SER A 59 8.76 -8.20 -9.34
CA SER A 59 9.84 -8.46 -10.29
C SER A 59 11.02 -9.18 -9.66
N GLU A 60 11.40 -8.79 -8.45
CA GLU A 60 12.50 -9.43 -7.74
C GLU A 60 12.13 -10.85 -7.30
N LYS A 61 10.90 -11.06 -6.83
CA LYS A 61 10.39 -12.39 -6.46
C LYS A 61 10.34 -13.34 -7.65
N ILE A 62 9.88 -12.87 -8.81
CA ILE A 62 9.95 -13.62 -10.07
C ILE A 62 11.42 -13.95 -10.41
N ARG A 63 12.31 -12.96 -10.34
CA ARG A 63 13.73 -13.16 -10.65
C ARG A 63 14.44 -14.12 -9.70
N GLN A 64 14.05 -14.15 -8.43
CA GLN A 64 14.55 -15.11 -7.43
C GLN A 64 14.09 -16.54 -7.70
N ASN A 65 12.96 -16.70 -8.39
CA ASN A 65 12.37 -17.98 -8.76
C ASN A 65 12.42 -18.17 -10.28
N ASP A 66 13.47 -17.66 -10.92
CA ASP A 66 13.68 -17.73 -12.37
C ASP A 66 14.28 -19.09 -12.78
N GLU A 67 13.66 -20.17 -12.31
CA GLU A 67 13.88 -21.55 -12.76
C GLU A 67 12.72 -21.96 -13.68
N SER A 68 12.97 -22.80 -14.69
CA SER A 68 11.94 -23.15 -15.66
C SER A 68 10.71 -23.78 -14.99
N GLY A 69 9.53 -23.24 -15.30
CA GLY A 69 8.25 -23.67 -14.72
C GLY A 69 8.03 -23.29 -13.25
N ALA A 70 8.91 -22.51 -12.63
CA ALA A 70 8.75 -22.08 -11.24
C ALA A 70 7.72 -20.95 -11.09
N VAL A 71 7.44 -20.19 -12.14
CA VAL A 71 6.47 -19.09 -12.14
C VAL A 71 5.20 -19.52 -12.87
N SER A 72 4.04 -19.30 -12.27
CA SER A 72 2.74 -19.66 -12.86
C SER A 72 1.60 -18.82 -12.28
N LEU A 73 0.41 -18.87 -12.90
CA LEU A 73 -0.80 -18.27 -12.37
C LEU A 73 -1.76 -19.36 -11.87
N CYS A 74 -2.39 -19.10 -10.73
CA CYS A 74 -3.44 -19.95 -10.17
C CYS A 74 -4.56 -19.12 -9.53
N GLU A 75 -5.54 -19.79 -8.93
CA GLU A 75 -6.53 -19.15 -8.06
C GLU A 75 -6.35 -19.66 -6.62
N LEU A 76 -6.36 -18.74 -5.65
CA LEU A 76 -6.37 -19.02 -4.22
C LEU A 76 -7.68 -18.48 -3.64
N ASP A 77 -8.56 -19.35 -3.16
CA ASP A 77 -9.92 -18.98 -2.71
C ASP A 77 -10.73 -18.15 -3.75
N GLY A 78 -10.52 -18.44 -5.05
CA GLY A 78 -11.14 -17.69 -6.16
C GLY A 78 -10.49 -16.34 -6.47
N ILE A 79 -9.35 -16.02 -5.82
CA ILE A 79 -8.55 -14.82 -6.07
C ILE A 79 -7.40 -15.20 -7.01
N PRO A 80 -7.22 -14.49 -8.15
CA PRO A 80 -6.07 -14.69 -9.01
C PRO A 80 -4.75 -14.44 -8.25
N ALA A 81 -3.84 -15.41 -8.34
CA ALA A 81 -2.56 -15.40 -7.65
C ALA A 81 -1.41 -15.77 -8.59
N LEU A 82 -0.28 -15.12 -8.42
CA LEU A 82 1.00 -15.52 -9.00
C LEU A 82 1.67 -16.50 -8.03
N THR A 83 2.02 -17.68 -8.52
CA THR A 83 2.70 -18.72 -7.77
C THR A 83 4.17 -18.80 -8.17
N LEU A 84 5.03 -18.86 -7.16
CA LEU A 84 6.47 -19.02 -7.29
C LEU A 84 6.87 -20.30 -6.54
N SER A 85 7.26 -21.31 -7.29
CA SER A 85 7.66 -22.62 -6.76
C SER A 85 9.16 -22.66 -6.55
N GLN A 86 9.59 -23.10 -5.37
CA GLN A 86 10.99 -23.25 -5.04
C GLN A 86 11.22 -24.62 -4.39
N ARG A 87 12.30 -25.30 -4.77
CA ARG A 87 12.75 -26.51 -4.07
C ARG A 87 13.90 -26.17 -3.13
N MET A 88 13.74 -26.48 -1.85
CA MET A 88 14.80 -26.34 -0.85
C MET A 88 15.07 -27.73 -0.27
N GLU A 89 16.24 -28.28 -0.56
CA GLU A 89 16.59 -29.66 -0.21
C GLU A 89 15.57 -30.66 -0.81
N ASP A 90 14.81 -31.34 0.05
CA ASP A 90 13.77 -32.31 -0.33
C ASP A 90 12.33 -31.79 -0.19
N THR A 91 12.15 -30.54 0.24
CA THR A 91 10.83 -29.93 0.40
C THR A 91 10.57 -28.91 -0.70
N SER A 92 9.38 -28.99 -1.30
CA SER A 92 8.89 -28.00 -2.25
C SER A 92 8.06 -26.95 -1.52
N TYR A 93 8.36 -25.69 -1.78
CA TYR A 93 7.66 -24.54 -1.26
C TYR A 93 6.98 -23.77 -2.40
N ILE A 94 5.84 -23.16 -2.09
CA ILE A 94 5.12 -22.28 -3.00
C ILE A 94 4.91 -20.95 -2.28
N THR A 95 5.26 -19.87 -2.97
CA THR A 95 4.89 -18.51 -2.58
C THR A 95 3.73 -18.03 -3.44
N TYR A 96 2.64 -17.61 -2.82
CA TYR A 96 1.50 -16.97 -3.48
C TYR A 96 1.62 -15.45 -3.35
N LEU A 97 1.48 -14.74 -4.46
CA LEU A 97 1.35 -13.28 -4.52
C LEU A 97 0.00 -12.93 -5.12
N TYR A 98 -0.85 -12.25 -4.34
CA TYR A 98 -2.24 -11.99 -4.74
C TYR A 98 -2.74 -10.66 -4.17
N PHE A 99 -3.84 -10.17 -4.72
CA PHE A 99 -4.46 -8.92 -4.29
C PHE A 99 -5.73 -9.19 -3.49
N GLN A 100 -5.78 -8.70 -2.26
CA GLN A 100 -6.94 -8.83 -1.40
C GLN A 100 -6.97 -7.67 -0.39
N ASP A 101 -8.16 -7.18 -0.07
CA ASP A 101 -8.37 -6.12 0.94
C ASP A 101 -7.54 -4.84 0.73
N GLY A 102 -7.29 -4.45 -0.51
CA GLY A 102 -6.53 -3.24 -0.82
C GLY A 102 -5.01 -3.39 -0.60
N ALA A 103 -4.49 -4.61 -0.63
CA ALA A 103 -3.05 -4.86 -0.51
C ALA A 103 -2.59 -6.00 -1.42
N LEU A 104 -1.33 -5.89 -1.88
CA LEU A 104 -0.56 -7.03 -2.33
C LEU A 104 -0.19 -7.87 -1.10
N LYS A 105 -0.66 -9.12 -1.04
CA LYS A 105 -0.36 -10.08 0.01
C LYS A 105 0.62 -11.15 -0.49
N GLU A 106 1.43 -11.67 0.42
CA GLU A 106 2.33 -12.81 0.20
C GLU A 106 1.99 -13.95 1.17
N LEU A 107 1.97 -15.18 0.67
CA LEU A 107 1.86 -16.40 1.49
C LEU A 107 2.89 -17.43 1.04
N LEU A 108 3.87 -17.72 1.90
CA LEU A 108 4.82 -18.81 1.71
C LEU A 108 4.37 -20.03 2.49
N THR A 109 4.32 -21.18 1.83
CA THR A 109 3.92 -22.45 2.44
C THR A 109 4.63 -23.63 1.77
N GLU A 110 4.66 -24.78 2.44
CA GLU A 110 4.98 -26.05 1.79
C GLU A 110 3.92 -26.38 0.74
N ALA A 111 4.34 -26.91 -0.41
CA ALA A 111 3.48 -27.18 -1.55
C ALA A 111 2.36 -28.20 -1.25
N SER A 112 2.56 -29.08 -0.27
CA SER A 112 1.61 -30.12 0.15
C SER A 112 0.54 -29.61 1.11
N ARG A 113 0.70 -28.40 1.65
CA ARG A 113 -0.20 -27.85 2.68
C ARG A 113 -1.35 -27.09 2.03
N GLU A 114 -2.57 -27.44 2.43
CA GLU A 114 -3.75 -26.63 2.15
C GLU A 114 -3.67 -25.29 2.89
N VAL A 115 -3.98 -24.22 2.16
CA VAL A 115 -3.89 -22.84 2.64
C VAL A 115 -5.12 -22.04 2.25
N SER A 116 -5.34 -20.95 2.98
CA SER A 116 -6.35 -19.94 2.65
C SER A 116 -5.68 -18.59 2.45
N SER A 117 -6.26 -17.78 1.56
CA SER A 117 -5.92 -16.37 1.32
C SER A 117 -5.87 -15.52 2.60
N GLU A 118 -6.59 -15.92 3.66
CA GLU A 118 -6.59 -15.13 4.91
C GLU A 118 -5.31 -15.31 5.73
N GLN A 119 -4.47 -16.27 5.36
CA GLN A 119 -3.20 -16.54 6.01
C GLN A 119 -2.05 -15.69 5.43
N GLY A 120 -2.29 -14.95 4.35
CA GLY A 120 -1.26 -14.09 3.75
C GLY A 120 -0.89 -12.88 4.58
N THR A 121 0.35 -12.45 4.41
CA THR A 121 0.87 -11.22 4.99
C THR A 121 0.73 -10.08 4.01
N ALA A 122 0.11 -8.97 4.41
CA ALA A 122 0.06 -7.76 3.61
C ALA A 122 1.46 -7.15 3.45
N ILE A 123 1.88 -6.92 2.22
CA ILE A 123 3.20 -6.38 1.87
C ILE A 123 3.11 -4.89 1.56
N ILE A 124 2.24 -4.51 0.61
CA ILE A 124 2.09 -3.12 0.13
C ILE A 124 0.62 -2.81 -0.12
N SER A 125 0.15 -1.65 0.36
CA SER A 125 -1.21 -1.17 0.10
C SER A 125 -1.33 -0.59 -1.32
N LEU A 126 -2.36 -1.05 -2.04
CA LEU A 126 -2.65 -0.71 -3.43
C LEU A 126 -4.16 -0.62 -3.65
N LYS A 127 -4.58 0.16 -4.64
CA LYS A 127 -5.98 0.20 -5.08
C LYS A 127 -6.33 -0.99 -5.96
N SER A 128 -5.40 -1.41 -6.81
CA SER A 128 -5.53 -2.61 -7.62
C SER A 128 -4.19 -3.23 -7.94
N PHE A 129 -4.17 -4.54 -8.13
CA PHE A 129 -3.02 -5.30 -8.60
C PHE A 129 -3.51 -6.48 -9.46
N SER A 130 -2.87 -6.71 -10.60
CA SER A 130 -3.18 -7.83 -11.49
C SER A 130 -1.94 -8.34 -12.19
N VAL A 131 -1.93 -9.65 -12.44
CA VAL A 131 -0.90 -10.33 -13.24
C VAL A 131 -1.60 -11.11 -14.35
N ARG A 132 -1.08 -11.01 -15.56
CA ARG A 132 -1.54 -11.81 -16.71
C ARG A 132 -0.35 -12.39 -17.42
N GLU A 133 -0.45 -13.65 -17.80
CA GLU A 133 0.47 -14.26 -18.75
C GLU A 133 0.05 -13.84 -20.18
N THR A 134 1.03 -13.61 -21.03
CA THR A 134 0.86 -13.27 -22.44
C THR A 134 1.19 -14.48 -23.30
N ASP A 135 0.69 -14.51 -24.53
CA ASP A 135 0.90 -15.64 -25.45
C ASP A 135 2.39 -15.91 -25.75
N ASP A 136 3.25 -14.90 -25.58
CA ASP A 136 4.70 -14.97 -25.81
C ASP A 136 5.51 -15.38 -24.55
N GLY A 137 4.85 -15.86 -23.48
CA GLY A 137 5.51 -16.29 -22.23
C GLY A 137 5.93 -15.17 -21.28
N PHE A 138 5.52 -13.91 -21.54
CA PHE A 138 5.75 -12.81 -20.63
C PHE A 138 4.62 -12.69 -19.59
N TYR A 139 4.98 -12.25 -18.39
CA TYR A 139 4.04 -11.80 -17.37
C TYR A 139 3.89 -10.28 -17.43
N SER A 140 2.66 -9.82 -17.68
CA SER A 140 2.25 -8.43 -17.56
C SER A 140 1.68 -8.17 -16.17
N ILE A 141 2.40 -7.39 -15.37
CA ILE A 141 2.02 -7.00 -14.02
C ILE A 141 1.54 -5.56 -14.05
N GLN A 142 0.38 -5.27 -13.47
CA GLN A 142 -0.17 -3.93 -13.36
C GLN A 142 -0.57 -3.63 -11.91
N ALA A 143 -0.25 -2.43 -11.45
CA ALA A 143 -0.60 -1.95 -10.13
C ALA A 143 -1.11 -0.50 -10.19
N GLU A 144 -2.07 -0.17 -9.32
CA GLU A 144 -2.64 1.17 -9.17
C GLU A 144 -2.65 1.59 -7.71
N ASN A 145 -2.39 2.87 -7.42
CA ASN A 145 -2.56 3.44 -6.09
C ASN A 145 -3.87 4.22 -5.95
N ASP A 146 -4.15 4.69 -4.72
CA ASP A 146 -5.36 5.45 -4.40
C ASP A 146 -5.44 6.82 -5.09
N GLN A 147 -4.33 7.31 -5.66
CA GLN A 147 -4.29 8.55 -6.43
C GLN A 147 -4.61 8.34 -7.92
N GLY A 148 -4.78 7.08 -8.35
CA GLY A 148 -5.02 6.72 -9.75
C GLY A 148 -3.75 6.66 -10.61
N GLU A 149 -2.56 6.66 -10.01
CA GLU A 149 -1.32 6.33 -10.74
C GLU A 149 -1.32 4.83 -11.02
N THR A 150 -1.31 4.48 -12.31
CA THR A 150 -1.18 3.10 -12.79
C THR A 150 0.17 2.92 -13.44
N LEU A 151 0.91 1.89 -13.02
CA LEU A 151 2.12 1.45 -13.69
C LEU A 151 1.97 -0.01 -14.12
N SER A 152 2.70 -0.37 -15.16
CA SER A 152 2.74 -1.74 -15.66
C SER A 152 4.18 -2.14 -15.96
N LEU A 153 4.47 -3.41 -15.76
CA LEU A 153 5.78 -4.02 -15.97
C LEU A 153 5.59 -5.32 -16.73
N LEU A 154 6.37 -5.50 -17.78
CA LEU A 154 6.42 -6.74 -18.55
C LEU A 154 7.70 -7.49 -18.16
N ILE A 155 7.59 -8.75 -17.76
CA ILE A 155 8.72 -9.58 -17.33
C ILE A 155 8.70 -10.91 -18.06
N HIS A 156 9.87 -11.36 -18.50
CA HIS A 156 10.08 -12.72 -18.99
C HIS A 156 11.03 -13.46 -18.04
N PRO A 157 10.65 -14.60 -17.47
CA PRO A 157 11.58 -15.48 -16.77
C PRO A 157 12.67 -15.95 -17.75
N ARG A 158 13.95 -15.76 -17.42
CA ARG A 158 15.07 -16.13 -18.30
C ARG A 158 15.15 -17.63 -18.54
N SER A 159 14.70 -18.46 -17.60
CA SER A 159 14.84 -19.92 -17.71
C SER A 159 13.90 -20.58 -18.73
N ASP A 160 12.89 -19.87 -19.23
CA ASP A 160 12.00 -20.37 -20.30
C ASP A 160 12.48 -19.95 -21.70
N ARG A 161 13.71 -19.43 -21.81
CA ARG A 161 14.36 -19.21 -23.11
C ARG A 161 14.65 -20.57 -23.76
N THR A 162 13.70 -21.02 -24.57
CA THR A 162 13.98 -22.03 -25.59
C THR A 162 14.92 -21.35 -26.60
N GLU A 163 16.22 -21.62 -26.50
CA GLU A 163 17.15 -21.28 -27.58
C GLU A 163 16.72 -22.08 -28.83
N GLU A 164 16.22 -21.39 -29.85
CA GLU A 164 16.19 -21.90 -31.23
C GLU A 164 17.62 -22.03 -31.80
#